data_AF-A0A959PTY9-F1
#
_entry.id   AF-A0A959PTY9-F1
#
_cell.length_a   1.000
_cell.length_b   1.000
_cell.length_c   1.000
_cell.angle_alpha   90.00
_cell.angle_beta   90.00
_cell.angle_gamma   90.00
#
_symmetry.space_group_name_H-M   'P 1'
#
loop_
_entity.id
_entity.type
_entity.pdbx_description
1 polymer ?
#
loop_
_entity_poly.entity_id
_entity_poly.type
_entity_poly.pdbx_seq_one_letter_code
_entity_poly.pdbx_strand_id
1 'polypeptide(L)'
;NKYKGSHEQIGKVILNFVENPGFDLVSFYELVVFTFLTGNNDMHLKNFSLLKEKKYSLCPAYDLVASELVVEGDTEDLALNLNGKKKKLKRIDFETAMKTNNLNEKVIANIFSKFENILPLWIGLIENSFLSTEMKENYKSLVQMKHNKLFPNP
;
A
#
# COMPACT_ATOMS: atom_id res chain seq x y z
N ASN A 1 -11.49 13.23 11.73
CA ASN A 1 -11.62 11.78 12.00
C ASN A 1 -10.55 11.07 11.19
N LYS A 2 -9.76 10.16 11.79
CA LYS A 2 -8.58 9.52 11.16
C LYS A 2 -8.90 8.66 9.92
N TYR A 3 -10.15 8.19 9.77
CA TYR A 3 -10.61 7.38 8.63
C TYR A 3 -11.33 8.17 7.53
N LYS A 4 -11.54 9.48 7.72
CA LYS A 4 -12.25 10.32 6.75
C LYS A 4 -11.23 11.00 5.83
N GLY A 5 -10.81 10.29 4.79
CA GLY A 5 -9.93 10.81 3.74
C GLY A 5 -9.68 9.79 2.63
N SER A 6 -8.85 10.16 1.66
CA SER A 6 -8.44 9.29 0.56
C SER A 6 -6.93 9.33 0.32
N HIS A 7 -6.41 8.31 -0.34
CA HIS A 7 -5.00 8.26 -0.71
C HIS A 7 -4.62 9.39 -1.66
N GLU A 8 -5.52 9.80 -2.56
CA GLU A 8 -5.31 10.92 -3.48
C GLU A 8 -5.21 12.27 -2.74
N GLN A 9 -5.90 12.41 -1.61
CA GLN A 9 -5.76 13.59 -0.75
C GLN A 9 -4.38 13.62 -0.07
N ILE A 10 -3.88 12.47 0.39
CA ILE A 10 -2.53 12.36 0.94
C ILE A 10 -1.49 12.68 -0.16
N GLY A 11 -1.61 12.08 -1.34
CA GLY A 11 -0.70 12.35 -2.45
C GLY A 11 -0.73 13.82 -2.88
N LYS A 12 -1.89 14.49 -2.83
CA LYS A 12 -1.97 15.95 -3.03
C LYS A 12 -1.23 16.74 -1.94
N VAL A 13 -1.27 16.32 -0.68
CA VAL A 13 -0.48 16.94 0.39
C VAL A 13 1.01 16.75 0.13
N ILE A 14 1.44 15.54 -0.22
CA ILE A 14 2.85 15.26 -0.55
C ILE A 14 3.33 16.20 -1.67
N LEU A 15 2.60 16.27 -2.78
CA LEU A 15 2.93 17.13 -3.92
C LEU A 15 3.08 18.62 -3.56
N ASN A 16 2.35 19.11 -2.56
CA ASN A 16 2.33 20.53 -2.20
C ASN A 16 3.37 20.92 -1.14
N PHE A 17 3.80 19.99 -0.30
CA PHE A 17 4.53 20.33 0.92
C PHE A 17 5.94 19.77 1.00
N VAL A 18 6.29 18.71 0.25
CA VAL A 18 7.62 18.09 0.33
C VAL A 18 8.60 18.70 -0.66
N GLU A 19 9.90 18.56 -0.37
CA GLU A 19 10.98 19.06 -1.23
C GLU A 19 11.08 18.30 -2.57
N ASN A 20 10.94 16.97 -2.53
CA ASN A 20 11.13 16.08 -3.67
C ASN A 20 9.82 15.36 -4.03
N PRO A 21 8.79 16.08 -4.52
CA PRO A 21 7.43 15.58 -4.63
C PRO A 21 7.28 14.34 -5.51
N GLY A 22 8.06 14.24 -6.59
CA GLY A 22 8.01 13.07 -7.48
C GLY A 22 8.48 11.78 -6.80
N PHE A 23 9.60 11.84 -6.07
CA PHE A 23 10.15 10.67 -5.37
C PHE A 23 9.26 10.26 -4.19
N ASP A 24 8.86 11.21 -3.36
CA ASP A 24 8.01 10.94 -2.19
C ASP A 24 6.63 10.43 -2.61
N LEU A 25 6.08 10.91 -3.72
CA LEU A 25 4.81 10.41 -4.24
C LEU A 25 4.92 8.95 -4.73
N VAL A 26 6.04 8.59 -5.38
CA VAL A 26 6.33 7.20 -5.75
C VAL A 26 6.43 6.32 -4.51
N SER A 27 7.23 6.72 -3.52
CA SER A 27 7.37 5.98 -2.26
C SER A 27 6.05 5.82 -1.52
N PHE A 28 5.21 6.85 -1.52
CA PHE A 28 3.86 6.78 -0.97
C PHE A 28 3.01 5.73 -1.69
N TYR A 29 2.95 5.74 -3.02
CA TYR A 29 2.14 4.77 -3.75
C TYR A 29 2.70 3.35 -3.70
N GLU A 30 4.02 3.17 -3.62
CA GLU A 30 4.62 1.88 -3.30
C GLU A 30 4.14 1.37 -1.93
N LEU A 31 4.10 2.25 -0.93
CA LEU A 31 3.57 1.92 0.40
C LEU A 31 2.07 1.57 0.37
N VAL A 32 1.26 2.26 -0.45
CA VAL A 32 -0.17 1.95 -0.61
C VAL A 32 -0.38 0.58 -1.24
N VAL A 33 0.40 0.23 -2.29
CA VAL A 33 0.36 -1.11 -2.89
C VAL A 33 0.85 -2.17 -1.90
N PHE A 34 1.93 -1.90 -1.18
CA PHE A 34 2.44 -2.78 -0.12
C PHE A 34 1.38 -3.05 0.96
N THR A 35 0.70 -2.00 1.44
CA THR A 35 -0.34 -2.06 2.47
C THR A 35 -1.48 -2.98 2.04
N PHE A 36 -1.95 -2.84 0.79
CA PHE A 36 -2.97 -3.73 0.24
C PHE A 36 -2.48 -5.19 0.15
N LEU A 37 -1.28 -5.41 -0.40
CA LEU A 37 -0.74 -6.76 -0.64
C LEU A 37 -0.47 -7.53 0.65
N THR A 38 -0.07 -6.81 1.71
CA THR A 38 0.23 -7.40 3.02
C THR A 38 -1.00 -7.46 3.95
N GLY A 39 -2.16 -6.98 3.51
CA GLY A 39 -3.39 -6.98 4.29
C GLY A 39 -3.36 -6.07 5.52
N ASN A 40 -2.69 -4.91 5.42
CA ASN A 40 -2.78 -3.86 6.43
C ASN A 40 -4.00 -2.97 6.16
N ASN A 41 -5.18 -3.42 6.57
CA ASN A 41 -6.43 -2.71 6.36
C ASN A 41 -6.74 -1.60 7.38
N ASP A 42 -5.87 -1.34 8.39
CA ASP A 42 -6.03 -0.22 9.36
C ASP A 42 -5.10 0.99 9.08
N MET A 43 -4.39 1.01 7.94
CA MET A 43 -3.47 2.08 7.56
C MET A 43 -4.19 3.41 7.22
N HIS A 44 -4.49 4.21 8.25
CA HIS A 44 -5.32 5.42 8.17
C HIS A 44 -4.50 6.73 8.16
N LEU A 45 -5.15 7.91 8.13
CA LEU A 45 -4.47 9.21 7.96
C LEU A 45 -3.33 9.47 8.98
N LYS A 46 -3.44 8.93 10.20
CA LYS A 46 -2.41 9.10 11.24
C LYS A 46 -1.17 8.23 11.04
N ASN A 47 -1.18 7.28 10.11
CA ASN A 47 0.00 6.45 9.77
C ASN A 47 0.86 7.08 8.67
N PHE A 48 0.41 8.20 8.11
CA PHE A 48 1.18 8.98 7.15
C PHE A 48 1.63 10.27 7.81
N SER A 49 2.91 10.60 7.67
CA SER A 49 3.49 11.81 8.26
C SER A 49 4.54 12.40 7.34
N LEU A 50 4.69 13.72 7.42
CA LEU A 50 5.81 14.42 6.83
C LEU A 50 6.84 14.68 7.92
N LEU A 51 8.09 14.31 7.67
CA LEU A 51 9.20 14.62 8.55
C LEU A 51 9.75 16.00 8.15
N LYS A 52 9.93 16.88 9.14
CA LYS A 52 10.57 18.17 8.94
C LYS A 52 11.95 18.16 9.58
N GLU A 53 12.98 17.98 8.75
CA GLU A 53 14.34 18.30 9.15
C GLU A 53 14.62 19.76 8.74
N LYS A 54 15.40 19.95 7.67
CA LYS A 54 15.58 21.28 7.04
C LYS A 54 14.42 21.61 6.09
N LYS A 55 13.90 20.58 5.42
CA LYS A 55 12.75 20.63 4.51
C LYS A 55 11.84 19.45 4.83
N TYR A 56 10.62 19.49 4.30
CA TYR A 56 9.66 18.40 4.49
C TYR A 56 9.94 17.27 3.50
N SER A 57 9.87 16.03 3.98
CA SER A 57 9.85 14.81 3.18
C SER A 57 8.81 13.84 3.74
N LEU A 58 8.43 12.83 2.96
CA LEU A 58 7.64 11.72 3.50
C LEU A 58 8.44 11.00 4.59
N CYS A 59 7.80 10.76 5.74
CA CYS A 59 8.39 9.99 6.84
C CYS A 59 8.59 8.52 6.41
N PRO A 60 9.64 7.82 6.88
CA PRO A 60 9.71 6.37 6.77
C PRO A 60 8.42 5.71 7.26
N ALA A 61 8.03 4.61 6.61
CA ALA A 61 6.82 3.88 6.97
C ALA A 61 6.91 3.28 8.38
N TYR A 62 5.79 3.29 9.10
CA TYR A 62 5.67 2.72 10.45
C TYR A 62 4.27 2.11 10.61
N ASP A 63 4.08 1.33 11.69
CA ASP A 63 2.81 0.67 11.99
C ASP A 63 2.32 -0.24 10.85
N LEU A 64 3.27 -1.01 10.28
CA LEU A 64 3.01 -1.97 9.22
C LEU A 64 2.62 -3.31 9.83
N VAL A 65 1.32 -3.55 9.97
CA VAL A 65 0.76 -4.75 10.58
C VAL A 65 -0.22 -5.41 9.61
N ALA A 66 -0.10 -6.72 9.39
CA ALA A 66 -1.05 -7.50 8.60
C ALA A 66 -2.37 -7.70 9.36
N SER A 67 -3.09 -6.61 9.62
CA SER A 67 -4.28 -6.56 10.48
C SER A 67 -5.42 -7.46 9.98
N GLU A 68 -5.52 -7.71 8.67
CA GLU A 68 -6.50 -8.64 8.09
C GLU A 68 -6.34 -10.08 8.59
N LEU A 69 -5.16 -10.48 9.08
CA LEU A 69 -4.94 -11.82 9.64
C LEU A 69 -5.50 -11.99 11.06
N VAL A 70 -5.75 -10.89 11.78
CA VAL A 70 -6.04 -10.92 13.22
C VAL A 70 -7.33 -10.20 13.60
N VAL A 71 -7.82 -9.29 12.77
CA VAL A 71 -9.05 -8.53 13.01
C VAL A 71 -10.22 -9.23 12.32
N GLU A 72 -11.09 -9.86 13.11
CA GLU A 72 -12.31 -10.47 12.61
C GLU A 72 -13.37 -9.42 12.22
N GLY A 73 -14.11 -9.70 11.14
CA GLY A 73 -15.25 -8.89 10.71
C GLY A 73 -14.90 -7.64 9.88
N ASP A 74 -13.62 -7.25 9.82
CA ASP A 74 -13.19 -6.26 8.84
C ASP A 74 -13.11 -6.90 7.45
N THR A 75 -13.78 -6.28 6.50
CA THR A 75 -13.86 -6.73 5.12
C THR A 75 -13.33 -5.66 4.15
N GLU A 76 -12.79 -4.56 4.68
CA GLU A 76 -12.12 -3.52 3.92
C GLU A 76 -10.74 -4.02 3.45
N ASP A 77 -10.39 -3.70 2.21
CA ASP A 77 -9.06 -3.93 1.65
C ASP A 77 -8.05 -2.83 2.09
N LEU A 78 -8.54 -1.61 2.37
CA LEU A 78 -7.76 -0.45 2.83
C LEU A 78 -8.59 0.43 3.78
N ALA A 79 -7.94 1.07 4.76
CA ALA A 79 -8.61 1.97 5.71
C ALA A 79 -9.11 3.29 5.08
N LEU A 80 -8.44 3.78 4.03
CA LEU A 80 -8.77 5.02 3.34
C LEU A 80 -9.28 4.74 1.94
N ASN A 81 -10.10 5.65 1.40
CA ASN A 81 -10.60 5.50 0.04
C ASN A 81 -9.45 5.52 -0.97
N LEU A 82 -9.55 4.67 -1.99
CA LEU A 82 -8.74 4.67 -3.19
C LEU A 82 -9.70 4.55 -4.36
N ASN A 83 -9.69 5.55 -5.26
CA ASN A 83 -10.66 5.66 -6.35
C ASN A 83 -12.13 5.56 -5.85
N GLY A 84 -12.42 6.20 -4.71
CA GLY A 84 -13.75 6.18 -4.08
C GLY A 84 -14.16 4.86 -3.44
N LYS A 85 -13.26 3.88 -3.34
CA LYS A 85 -13.55 2.53 -2.79
C LYS A 85 -12.59 2.16 -1.67
N LYS A 86 -13.01 1.22 -0.84
CA LYS A 86 -12.18 0.54 0.17
C LYS A 86 -12.24 -0.97 0.10
N LYS A 87 -13.08 -1.52 -0.79
CA LYS A 87 -13.34 -2.94 -0.95
C LYS A 87 -13.34 -3.30 -2.42
N LYS A 88 -13.00 -4.55 -2.70
CA LYS A 88 -12.96 -5.12 -4.06
C LYS A 88 -12.04 -4.29 -4.97
N LEU A 89 -10.95 -3.79 -4.39
CA LEU A 89 -9.98 -2.99 -5.12
C LEU A 89 -9.29 -3.86 -6.17
N LYS A 90 -9.13 -3.29 -7.37
CA LYS A 90 -8.42 -3.89 -8.49
C LYS A 90 -7.28 -2.98 -8.91
N ARG A 91 -6.33 -3.51 -9.69
CA ARG A 91 -5.21 -2.74 -10.26
C ARG A 91 -5.63 -1.40 -10.88
N ILE A 92 -6.74 -1.36 -11.63
CA ILE A 92 -7.24 -0.13 -12.25
C ILE A 92 -7.58 0.98 -11.24
N ASP A 93 -8.01 0.64 -10.01
CA ASP A 93 -8.33 1.62 -8.97
C ASP A 93 -7.05 2.33 -8.49
N PHE A 94 -5.96 1.58 -8.31
CA PHE A 94 -4.64 2.10 -7.98
C PHE A 94 -4.06 2.95 -9.12
N GLU A 95 -4.13 2.45 -10.36
CA GLU A 95 -3.67 3.20 -11.54
C GLU A 95 -4.42 4.52 -11.69
N THR A 96 -5.75 4.52 -11.45
CA THR A 96 -6.58 5.73 -11.52
C THR A 96 -6.20 6.74 -10.42
N ALA A 97 -5.97 6.27 -9.20
CA ALA A 97 -5.50 7.13 -8.11
C ALA A 97 -4.13 7.75 -8.42
N MET A 98 -3.17 6.94 -8.88
CA MET A 98 -1.83 7.40 -9.28
C MET A 98 -1.88 8.43 -10.40
N LYS A 99 -2.70 8.19 -11.45
CA LYS A 99 -2.94 9.13 -12.55
C LYS A 99 -3.58 10.44 -12.04
N THR A 100 -4.50 10.36 -11.07
CA THR A 100 -5.14 11.55 -10.45
C THR A 100 -4.12 12.42 -9.71
N ASN A 101 -3.04 11.84 -9.18
CA ASN A 101 -1.90 12.57 -8.62
C ASN A 101 -0.77 12.82 -9.63
N ASN A 102 -1.06 12.75 -10.93
CA ASN A 102 -0.16 13.10 -12.03
C ASN A 102 1.11 12.22 -12.14
N LEU A 103 1.08 10.98 -11.63
CA LEU A 103 2.13 10.02 -11.98
C LEU A 103 1.98 9.60 -13.45
N ASN A 104 3.09 9.61 -14.17
CA ASN A 104 3.12 9.17 -15.56
C ASN A 104 3.04 7.63 -15.66
N GLU A 105 2.60 7.14 -16.82
CA GLU A 105 2.34 5.71 -17.03
C GLU A 105 3.58 4.83 -16.86
N LYS A 106 4.77 5.32 -17.24
CA LYS A 106 6.02 4.59 -17.06
C LYS A 106 6.35 4.37 -15.58
N VAL A 107 6.15 5.39 -14.74
CA VAL A 107 6.36 5.27 -13.29
C VAL A 107 5.35 4.31 -12.67
N ILE A 108 4.08 4.39 -13.06
CA ILE A 108 3.03 3.47 -12.60
C ILE A 108 3.39 2.02 -12.99
N ALA A 109 3.77 1.78 -14.24
CA ALA A 109 4.19 0.47 -14.72
C ALA A 109 5.39 -0.07 -13.93
N ASN A 110 6.37 0.77 -13.61
CA ASN A 110 7.53 0.37 -12.81
C ASN A 110 7.14 -0.03 -11.37
N ILE A 111 6.23 0.71 -10.73
CA ILE A 111 5.72 0.36 -9.39
C ILE A 111 5.06 -1.02 -9.43
N PHE A 112 4.16 -1.26 -10.39
CA PHE A 112 3.50 -2.57 -10.50
C PHE A 112 4.47 -3.69 -10.86
N SER A 113 5.40 -3.47 -11.79
CA SER A 113 6.42 -4.46 -12.15
C SER A 113 7.28 -4.86 -10.95
N LYS A 114 7.62 -3.91 -10.06
CA LYS A 114 8.34 -4.20 -8.81
C LYS A 114 7.55 -5.18 -7.94
N PHE A 115 6.26 -4.92 -7.69
CA PHE A 115 5.44 -5.75 -6.81
C PHE A 115 4.97 -7.06 -7.44
N GLU A 116 4.85 -7.11 -8.76
CA GLU A 116 4.57 -8.35 -9.49
C GLU A 116 5.68 -9.38 -9.26
N ASN A 117 6.94 -8.93 -9.34
CA ASN A 117 8.12 -9.79 -9.28
C ASN A 117 8.66 -10.06 -7.86
N ILE A 118 8.23 -9.31 -6.84
CA ILE A 118 8.78 -9.44 -5.48
C ILE A 118 8.16 -10.59 -4.68
N LEU A 119 7.04 -11.15 -5.16
CA LEU A 119 6.27 -12.15 -4.43
C LEU A 119 7.10 -13.37 -3.97
N PRO A 120 7.92 -14.03 -4.80
CA PRO A 120 8.73 -15.17 -4.36
C PRO A 120 9.68 -14.83 -3.21
N LEU A 121 10.27 -13.62 -3.24
CA LEU A 121 11.14 -13.13 -2.17
C LEU A 121 10.34 -12.96 -0.86
N TRP A 122 9.15 -12.35 -0.92
CA TRP A 122 8.30 -12.16 0.25
C TRP A 122 7.84 -13.48 0.87
N ILE A 123 7.48 -14.47 0.05
CA ILE A 123 7.15 -15.81 0.55
C ILE A 123 8.35 -16.41 1.30
N GLY A 124 9.57 -16.27 0.77
CA GLY A 124 10.79 -16.68 1.46
C GLY A 124 11.03 -15.91 2.78
N LEU A 125 10.72 -14.62 2.85
CA LEU A 125 10.83 -13.83 4.08
C LEU A 125 9.82 -14.29 5.14
N ILE A 126 8.58 -14.57 4.75
CA ILE A 126 7.55 -15.09 5.67
C ILE A 126 7.97 -16.47 6.21
N GLU A 127 8.49 -17.34 5.33
CA GLU A 127 8.95 -18.67 5.72
C GLU A 127 10.09 -18.61 6.76
N ASN A 128 11.02 -17.66 6.60
CA ASN A 128 12.15 -17.47 7.53
C ASN A 128 11.80 -16.61 8.77
N SER A 129 10.55 -16.18 8.93
CA SER A 129 10.13 -15.36 10.07
C SER A 129 9.98 -16.17 11.36
N PHE A 130 9.82 -15.46 12.49
CA PHE A 130 9.54 -16.03 13.80
C PHE A 130 8.05 -16.37 14.04
N LEU A 131 7.20 -16.26 13.02
CA LEU A 131 5.78 -16.62 13.11
C LEU A 131 5.61 -18.13 13.36
N SER A 132 4.49 -18.51 13.97
CA SER A 132 4.11 -19.92 14.04
C SER A 132 3.89 -20.50 12.63
N THR A 133 4.02 -21.81 12.47
CA THR A 133 3.79 -22.47 11.18
C THR A 133 2.42 -22.12 10.60
N GLU A 134 1.38 -22.12 11.44
CA GLU A 134 0.02 -21.73 11.03
C GLU A 134 -0.05 -20.28 10.54
N MET A 135 0.55 -19.33 11.28
CA MET A 135 0.57 -17.92 10.87
C MET A 135 1.38 -17.71 9.59
N LYS A 136 2.45 -18.46 9.36
CA LYS A 136 3.21 -18.42 8.10
C LYS A 136 2.34 -18.84 6.93
N GLU A 137 1.62 -19.96 7.05
CA GLU A 137 0.73 -20.42 5.97
C GLU A 137 -0.40 -19.43 5.70
N ASN A 138 -1.05 -18.92 6.76
CA ASN A 138 -2.11 -17.93 6.63
C ASN A 138 -1.60 -16.65 5.96
N TYR A 139 -0.41 -16.16 6.33
CA TYR A 139 0.15 -14.94 5.75
C TYR A 139 0.58 -15.15 4.29
N LYS A 140 1.24 -16.27 3.97
CA LYS A 140 1.57 -16.64 2.58
C LYS A 140 0.31 -16.68 1.71
N SER A 141 -0.74 -17.33 2.21
CA SER A 141 -2.03 -17.44 1.51
C SER A 141 -2.68 -16.07 1.27
N LEU A 142 -2.70 -15.19 2.29
CA LEU A 142 -3.21 -13.83 2.18
C LEU A 142 -2.46 -13.03 1.10
N VAL A 143 -1.13 -13.00 1.17
CA VAL A 143 -0.29 -12.23 0.23
C VAL A 143 -0.46 -12.76 -1.19
N GLN A 144 -0.49 -14.08 -1.38
CA GLN A 144 -0.71 -14.70 -2.69
C GLN A 144 -2.11 -14.35 -3.25
N MET A 145 -3.14 -14.39 -2.40
CA MET A 145 -4.50 -14.04 -2.78
C MET A 145 -4.62 -12.56 -3.18
N LYS A 146 -4.02 -11.63 -2.42
CA LYS A 146 -3.98 -10.20 -2.77
C LYS A 146 -3.14 -9.92 -4.01
N HIS A 147 -2.02 -10.63 -4.19
CA HIS A 147 -1.18 -10.54 -5.39
C HIS A 147 -1.97 -10.95 -6.64
N ASN A 148 -2.62 -12.12 -6.62
CA ASN A 148 -3.45 -12.59 -7.74
C ASN A 148 -4.61 -11.63 -8.09
N LYS A 149 -5.11 -10.84 -7.13
CA LYS A 149 -6.12 -9.80 -7.40
C LYS A 149 -5.56 -8.61 -8.20
N LEU A 150 -4.30 -8.23 -7.99
CA LEU A 150 -3.65 -7.14 -8.72
C LEU A 150 -2.99 -7.60 -10.03
N PHE A 151 -2.52 -8.85 -10.05
CA PHE A 151 -1.80 -9.46 -11.17
C PHE A 151 -2.51 -10.76 -11.58
N PRO A 152 -3.75 -10.69 -12.09
CA PRO A 152 -4.41 -11.88 -12.58
C PRO A 152 -3.61 -12.43 -13.76
N ASN A 153 -3.39 -13.75 -13.79
CA ASN A 153 -2.84 -14.40 -14.96
C ASN A 153 -3.75 -14.09 -16.17
N PRO A 154 -3.16 -13.73 -17.33
CA PRO A 154 -3.91 -13.42 -18.54
C PRO A 154 -4.75 -14.61 -19.04
#